data_AF-A0A7X9CRC4-F1
#
_entry.id   AF-A0A7X9CRC4-F1
#
_cell.length_a   1.000
_cell.length_b   1.000
_cell.length_c   1.000
_cell.angle_alpha   90.00
_cell.angle_beta   90.00
_cell.angle_gamma   90.00
#
_symmetry.space_group_name_H-M   'P 1'
#
loop_
_entity.id
_entity.type
_entity.pdbx_description
1 polymer ?
#
loop_
_entity_poly.entity_id
_entity_poly.type
_entity_poly.pdbx_seq_one_letter_code
_entity_poly.pdbx_strand_id
1 'polypeptide(L)'
;MKIKKSSKYFSIAMYALFVIFISIIFFLFVYRFQGFKSNIDYIKGVLKPFIVAFFMAYILNIMMDWLECSVFTEKRFPKLNFKWRRIISIAITYLIFIIIIVAFFNYILPQIYNSVVNLVYFAPTYLTEATQSVTKFLKNLNIQPEIMSFITDKLNEAGTFLSGKMENIIPFFANIATSTLSIVGNAILGIFISFYMLLDKEKFSGNTKRVLFASLPKRLSANIIKVLRMLDNAVRAFIGAKAIDAAIVGFIFYIVLRLLSAKYAVLLAFILGITNMIPWFGCYLGAIPTTIVLAFQAPGKVW
;
A
#
# COMPACT_ATOMS: atom_id res chain seq x y z
N MET A 1 13.86 -1.65 79.54
CA MET A 1 12.64 -1.32 78.79
C MET A 1 12.77 -1.88 77.37
N LYS A 2 12.24 -3.07 77.09
CA LYS A 2 12.38 -3.72 75.76
C LYS A 2 11.38 -3.07 74.79
N ILE A 3 11.86 -2.25 73.87
CA ILE A 3 11.06 -1.71 72.77
C ILE A 3 10.62 -2.91 71.91
N LYS A 4 9.36 -3.35 72.05
CA LYS A 4 8.74 -4.28 71.11
C LYS A 4 8.72 -3.59 69.75
N LYS A 5 9.71 -3.91 68.91
CA LYS A 5 9.82 -3.41 67.54
C LYS A 5 8.52 -3.78 66.81
N SER A 6 7.72 -2.78 66.49
CA SER A 6 6.41 -2.94 65.86
C SER A 6 6.59 -3.30 64.38
N SER A 7 7.09 -4.51 64.13
CA SER A 7 7.46 -5.05 62.81
C SER A 7 6.37 -4.83 61.75
N LYS A 8 5.10 -4.87 62.14
CA LYS A 8 3.95 -4.62 61.26
C LYS A 8 3.91 -3.17 60.73
N TYR A 9 4.12 -2.17 61.57
CA TYR A 9 4.10 -0.76 61.15
C TYR A 9 5.34 -0.39 60.34
N PHE A 10 6.48 -1.01 60.64
CA PHE A 10 7.71 -0.84 59.85
C PHE A 10 7.56 -1.40 58.42
N SER A 11 6.96 -2.59 58.26
CA SER A 11 6.68 -3.15 56.93
C SER A 11 5.68 -2.30 56.15
N ILE A 12 4.61 -1.79 56.79
CA ILE A 12 3.65 -0.89 56.15
C ILE A 12 4.32 0.41 55.67
N ALA A 13 5.20 0.99 56.50
CA ALA A 13 5.96 2.19 56.11
C ALA A 13 6.89 1.92 54.91
N MET A 14 7.52 0.74 54.85
CA MET A 14 8.38 0.36 53.73
C MET A 14 7.60 0.16 52.42
N TYR A 15 6.42 -0.49 52.47
CA TYR A 15 5.55 -0.58 51.30
C TYR A 15 5.03 0.78 50.85
N ALA A 16 4.64 1.65 51.79
CA ALA A 16 4.21 3.00 51.46
C ALA A 16 5.32 3.81 50.77
N LEU A 17 6.56 3.75 51.27
CA LEU A 17 7.71 4.38 50.63
C LEU A 17 7.98 3.84 49.22
N PHE A 18 7.86 2.52 49.04
CA PHE A 18 8.05 1.89 47.73
C PHE A 18 6.96 2.31 46.72
N VAL A 19 5.71 2.38 47.16
CA VAL A 19 4.59 2.86 46.34
C VAL A 19 4.76 4.32 45.97
N ILE A 20 5.16 5.18 46.92
CA ILE A 20 5.47 6.60 46.65
C ILE A 20 6.63 6.72 45.66
N PHE A 21 7.70 5.93 45.82
CA PHE A 21 8.84 5.93 44.93
C PHE A 21 8.47 5.54 43.49
N ILE A 22 7.69 4.45 43.33
CA ILE A 22 7.15 4.04 42.02
C ILE A 22 6.24 5.12 41.42
N SER A 23 5.41 5.75 42.25
CA SER A 23 4.48 6.79 41.81
C SER A 23 5.22 8.04 41.31
N ILE A 24 6.32 8.42 41.97
CA ILE A 24 7.18 9.52 41.53
C ILE A 24 7.90 9.17 40.22
N ILE A 25 8.43 7.95 40.07
CA ILE A 25 9.05 7.49 38.82
C ILE A 25 8.03 7.50 37.68
N PHE A 26 6.81 7.00 37.92
CA PHE A 26 5.74 6.99 36.94
C PHE A 26 5.32 8.42 36.57
N PHE A 27 5.16 9.31 37.54
CA PHE A 27 4.87 10.73 37.30
C PHE A 27 5.96 11.40 36.47
N LEU A 28 7.24 11.18 36.79
CA LEU A 28 8.36 11.72 36.01
C LEU A 28 8.41 11.16 34.59
N PHE A 29 8.09 9.88 34.41
CA PHE A 29 7.98 9.25 33.09
C PHE A 29 6.86 9.88 32.26
N VAL A 30 5.66 10.05 32.83
CA VAL A 30 4.52 10.70 32.17
C VAL A 30 4.81 12.18 31.87
N TYR A 31 5.44 12.89 32.80
CA TYR A 31 5.79 14.30 32.64
C TYR A 31 6.86 14.51 31.55
N ARG A 32 7.89 13.66 31.49
CA ARG A 32 8.91 13.67 30.42
C ARG A 32 8.50 12.92 29.15
N PHE A 33 7.30 12.34 29.12
CA PHE A 33 6.82 11.56 27.99
C PHE A 33 6.77 12.38 26.70
N GLN A 34 6.47 13.68 26.78
CA GLN A 34 6.49 14.57 25.61
C GLN A 34 7.90 14.71 25.02
N GLY A 35 8.93 14.88 25.86
CA GLY A 35 10.33 14.92 25.41
C GLY A 35 10.80 13.58 24.84
N PHE A 36 10.40 12.47 25.48
CA PHE A 36 10.66 11.12 24.98
C PHE A 36 9.99 10.85 23.62
N LYS A 37 8.74 11.29 23.44
CA LYS A 37 8.00 11.19 22.18
C LYS A 37 8.66 12.00 21.06
N SER A 38 9.09 13.22 21.34
CA SER A 38 9.82 14.06 20.37
C SER A 38 11.11 13.40 19.89
N ASN A 39 11.89 12.82 20.80
CA ASN A 39 13.11 12.09 20.45
C ASN A 39 12.82 10.84 19.59
N ILE A 40 11.75 10.11 19.90
CA ILE A 40 11.31 8.97 19.09
C ILE A 40 10.89 9.44 17.69
N ASP A 41 10.14 10.53 17.58
CA ASP A 41 9.66 11.04 16.30
C ASP A 41 10.82 11.58 15.44
N TYR A 42 11.84 12.18 16.07
CA TYR A 42 13.10 12.55 15.40
C TYR A 42 13.84 11.32 14.85
N ILE A 43 14.04 10.28 15.68
CA ILE A 43 14.70 9.03 15.26
C ILE A 43 13.92 8.37 14.12
N LYS A 44 12.59 8.32 14.21
CA LYS A 44 11.73 7.83 13.12
C LYS A 44 11.91 8.68 11.85
N GLY A 45 11.97 10.01 11.98
CA GLY A 45 12.22 10.92 10.87
C GLY A 45 13.50 10.59 10.10
N VAL A 46 14.59 10.37 10.83
CA VAL A 46 15.90 9.99 10.26
C VAL A 46 15.89 8.58 9.67
N LEU A 47 15.18 7.62 10.29
CA LEU A 47 15.11 6.23 9.82
C LEU A 47 14.16 6.02 8.64
N LYS A 48 13.15 6.89 8.44
CA LYS A 48 12.17 6.79 7.35
C LYS A 48 12.80 6.53 5.97
N PRO A 49 13.78 7.30 5.48
CA PRO A 49 14.38 7.06 4.17
C PRO A 49 15.08 5.70 4.09
N PHE A 50 15.70 5.23 5.18
CA PHE A 50 16.32 3.89 5.23
C PHE A 50 15.29 2.76 5.19
N ILE A 51 14.16 2.92 5.88
CA ILE A 51 13.06 1.96 5.84
C ILE A 51 12.50 1.87 4.43
N VAL A 52 12.21 3.03 3.80
CA VAL A 52 11.74 3.09 2.42
C VAL A 52 12.76 2.46 1.47
N ALA A 53 14.05 2.78 1.62
CA ALA A 53 15.12 2.19 0.83
C ALA A 53 15.20 0.66 0.98
N PHE A 54 15.01 0.13 2.19
CA PHE A 54 15.04 -1.31 2.44
C PHE A 54 13.90 -2.03 1.71
N PHE A 55 12.67 -1.52 1.84
CA PHE A 55 11.51 -2.07 1.12
C PHE A 55 11.71 -1.98 -0.39
N MET A 56 12.19 -0.84 -0.87
CA MET A 56 12.47 -0.62 -2.28
C MET A 56 13.55 -1.55 -2.81
N ALA A 57 14.67 -1.68 -2.10
CA ALA A 57 15.74 -2.63 -2.43
C ALA A 57 15.18 -4.05 -2.48
N TYR A 58 14.34 -4.45 -1.52
CA TYR A 58 13.76 -5.79 -1.50
C TYR A 58 12.87 -6.07 -2.72
N ILE A 59 11.98 -5.13 -3.08
CA ILE A 59 11.10 -5.25 -4.25
C ILE A 59 11.93 -5.30 -5.54
N LEU A 60 12.85 -4.36 -5.73
CA LEU A 60 13.72 -4.30 -6.90
C LEU A 60 14.62 -5.54 -7.00
N ASN A 61 15.03 -6.08 -5.86
CA ASN A 61 15.84 -7.29 -5.80
C ASN A 61 15.12 -8.51 -6.38
N ILE A 62 13.78 -8.59 -6.34
CA ILE A 62 13.02 -9.68 -6.99
C ILE A 62 13.26 -9.65 -8.50
N MET A 63 13.15 -8.46 -9.11
CA MET A 63 13.36 -8.27 -10.55
C MET A 63 14.83 -8.41 -10.93
N MET A 64 15.74 -7.85 -10.12
CA MET A 64 17.18 -7.95 -10.32
C MET A 64 17.67 -9.40 -10.24
N ASP A 65 17.26 -10.16 -9.21
CA ASP A 65 17.63 -11.57 -9.07
C ASP A 65 17.08 -12.40 -10.24
N TRP A 66 15.87 -12.10 -10.73
CA TRP A 66 15.30 -12.75 -11.91
C TRP A 66 16.13 -12.47 -13.17
N LEU A 67 16.56 -11.23 -13.40
CA LEU A 67 17.45 -10.87 -14.51
C LEU A 67 18.81 -11.55 -14.37
N GLU A 68 19.43 -11.48 -13.19
CA GLU A 68 20.77 -12.02 -12.94
C GLU A 68 20.80 -13.55 -13.10
N CYS A 69 19.82 -14.25 -12.51
CA CYS A 69 19.78 -15.72 -12.51
C CYS A 69 19.18 -16.32 -13.78
N SER A 70 18.12 -15.71 -14.33
CA SER A 70 17.32 -16.29 -15.42
C SER A 70 17.70 -15.76 -16.81
N VAL A 71 18.06 -14.48 -16.92
CA VAL A 71 18.37 -13.84 -18.22
C VAL A 71 19.86 -13.85 -18.51
N PHE A 72 20.66 -13.37 -17.56
CA PHE A 72 22.12 -13.25 -17.66
C PHE A 72 22.85 -14.48 -17.12
N THR A 73 22.32 -15.69 -17.31
CA THR A 73 22.95 -16.93 -16.80
C THR A 73 24.30 -17.18 -17.47
N GLU A 74 25.25 -17.79 -16.74
CA GLU A 74 26.57 -18.20 -17.27
C GLU A 74 26.49 -19.06 -18.55
N LYS A 75 25.46 -19.90 -18.66
CA LYS A 75 25.23 -20.71 -19.87
C LYS A 75 24.95 -19.86 -21.12
N ARG A 76 24.29 -18.70 -20.95
CA ARG A 76 23.89 -17.79 -22.03
C ARG A 76 24.96 -16.73 -22.30
N PHE A 77 25.70 -16.34 -21.25
CA PHE A 77 26.75 -15.34 -21.30
C PHE A 77 28.02 -15.79 -20.53
N PRO A 78 28.78 -16.76 -21.07
CA PRO A 78 29.92 -17.35 -20.35
C PRO A 78 31.11 -16.40 -20.16
N LYS A 79 31.20 -15.33 -20.96
CA LYS A 79 32.28 -14.34 -20.89
C LYS A 79 32.05 -13.24 -19.84
N LEU A 80 30.88 -13.21 -19.20
CA LEU A 80 30.48 -12.15 -18.27
C LEU A 80 30.79 -12.58 -16.84
N ASN A 81 31.77 -11.92 -16.22
CA ASN A 81 32.10 -12.13 -14.81
C ASN A 81 30.89 -11.80 -13.92
N PHE A 82 30.77 -12.49 -12.79
CA PHE A 82 29.69 -12.31 -11.81
C PHE A 82 29.43 -10.83 -11.44
N LYS A 83 30.49 -10.04 -11.21
CA LYS A 83 30.38 -8.60 -10.91
C LYS A 83 29.66 -7.82 -12.02
N TRP A 84 29.95 -8.09 -13.28
CA TRP A 84 29.35 -7.39 -14.41
C TRP A 84 27.90 -7.82 -14.64
N ARG A 85 27.61 -9.12 -14.50
CA ARG A 85 26.22 -9.63 -14.55
C ARG A 85 25.32 -8.89 -13.56
N ARG A 86 25.82 -8.69 -12.35
CA ARG A 86 25.10 -7.94 -11.32
C ARG A 86 24.91 -6.47 -11.69
N ILE A 87 25.96 -5.76 -12.07
CA ILE A 87 25.87 -4.33 -12.41
C ILE A 87 24.87 -4.11 -13.54
N ILE A 88 24.91 -4.95 -14.58
CA ILE A 88 23.97 -4.90 -15.70
C ILE A 88 22.54 -5.21 -15.24
N SER A 89 22.35 -6.22 -14.38
CA SER A 89 21.03 -6.57 -13.84
C SER A 89 20.44 -5.44 -13.00
N ILE A 90 21.25 -4.79 -12.16
CA ILE A 90 20.85 -3.61 -11.40
C ILE A 90 20.48 -2.47 -12.35
N ALA A 91 21.34 -2.15 -13.33
CA ALA A 91 21.11 -1.06 -14.28
C ALA A 91 19.79 -1.24 -15.05
N ILE A 92 19.54 -2.45 -15.56
CA ILE A 92 18.29 -2.77 -16.28
C ILE A 92 17.09 -2.73 -15.34
N THR A 93 17.22 -3.23 -14.10
CA THR A 93 16.16 -3.17 -13.10
C THR A 93 15.73 -1.73 -12.82
N TYR A 94 16.70 -0.83 -12.59
CA TYR A 94 16.42 0.60 -12.37
C TYR A 94 15.88 1.28 -13.61
N LEU A 95 16.38 0.93 -14.80
CA LEU A 95 15.87 1.47 -16.06
C LEU A 95 14.38 1.13 -16.24
N ILE A 96 14.01 -0.14 -16.08
CA ILE A 96 12.61 -0.60 -16.15
C ILE A 96 11.77 0.10 -15.08
N PHE A 97 12.28 0.18 -13.86
CA PHE A 97 11.57 0.83 -12.75
C PHE A 97 11.30 2.32 -13.01
N ILE A 98 12.30 3.06 -13.52
CA ILE A 98 12.16 4.47 -13.88
C ILE A 98 11.15 4.62 -15.03
N ILE A 99 11.21 3.75 -16.06
CA ILE A 99 10.25 3.77 -17.17
C ILE A 99 8.81 3.57 -16.64
N ILE A 100 8.60 2.60 -15.75
CA ILE A 100 7.27 2.35 -15.15
C ILE A 100 6.79 3.57 -14.36
N ILE A 101 7.65 4.18 -13.54
CA ILE A 101 7.30 5.38 -12.76
C ILE A 101 6.94 6.55 -13.69
N VAL A 102 7.79 6.84 -14.67
CA VAL A 102 7.57 7.95 -15.62
C VAL A 102 6.29 7.71 -16.41
N ALA A 103 6.05 6.48 -16.88
CA ALA A 103 4.81 6.12 -17.56
C ALA A 103 3.58 6.29 -16.67
N PHE A 104 3.69 5.90 -15.40
CA PHE A 104 2.61 6.06 -14.43
C PHE A 104 2.26 7.54 -14.21
N PHE A 105 3.25 8.40 -13.96
CA PHE A 105 3.01 9.82 -13.69
C PHE A 105 2.58 10.63 -14.91
N ASN A 106 3.06 10.28 -16.12
CA ASN A 106 2.72 11.04 -17.33
C ASN A 106 1.45 10.55 -18.05
N TYR A 107 1.08 9.28 -17.93
CA TYR A 107 -0.07 8.72 -18.66
C TYR A 107 -1.17 8.24 -17.74
N ILE A 108 -0.87 7.35 -16.79
CA ILE A 108 -1.89 6.68 -15.97
C ILE A 108 -2.52 7.67 -14.97
N LEU A 109 -1.69 8.39 -14.22
CA LEU A 109 -2.15 9.28 -13.16
C LEU A 109 -3.01 10.45 -13.70
N PRO A 110 -2.64 11.16 -14.78
CA PRO A 110 -3.49 12.21 -15.34
C PRO A 110 -4.80 11.65 -15.89
N GLN A 111 -4.80 10.44 -16.46
CA GLN A 111 -6.01 9.81 -16.97
C GLN A 111 -6.96 9.39 -15.84
N ILE A 112 -6.43 8.89 -14.72
CA ILE A 112 -7.19 8.62 -13.50
C ILE A 112 -7.80 9.93 -12.99
N TYR A 113 -6.99 10.98 -12.86
CA TYR A 113 -7.44 12.31 -12.42
C TYR A 113 -8.60 12.82 -13.29
N ASN A 114 -8.41 12.84 -14.61
CA ASN A 114 -9.45 13.28 -15.55
C ASN A 114 -10.70 12.40 -15.46
N SER A 115 -10.55 11.10 -15.28
CA SER A 115 -11.68 10.18 -15.11
C SER A 115 -12.48 10.49 -13.85
N VAL A 116 -11.80 10.76 -12.75
CA VAL A 116 -12.42 11.12 -11.47
C VAL A 116 -13.11 12.48 -11.56
N VAL A 117 -12.43 13.51 -12.08
CA VAL A 117 -13.02 14.85 -12.24
C VAL A 117 -14.25 14.79 -13.13
N ASN A 118 -14.18 14.07 -14.26
CA ASN A 118 -15.34 13.88 -15.13
C ASN A 118 -16.45 13.09 -14.45
N LEU A 119 -16.12 12.07 -13.66
CA LEU A 119 -17.12 11.30 -12.92
C LEU A 119 -17.85 12.20 -11.93
N VAL A 120 -17.13 13.02 -11.16
CA VAL A 120 -17.70 13.98 -10.21
C VAL A 120 -18.55 15.02 -10.91
N TYR A 121 -18.03 15.62 -11.99
CA TYR A 121 -18.70 16.69 -12.73
C TYR A 121 -20.01 16.22 -13.39
N PHE A 122 -20.01 15.02 -13.98
CA PHE A 122 -21.18 14.45 -14.66
C PHE A 122 -22.06 13.58 -13.75
N ALA A 123 -21.71 13.39 -12.48
CA ALA A 123 -22.50 12.58 -11.55
C ALA A 123 -23.96 13.04 -11.41
N PRO A 124 -24.28 14.35 -11.29
CA PRO A 124 -25.66 14.80 -11.24
C PRO A 124 -26.46 14.40 -12.50
N THR A 125 -25.84 14.49 -13.67
CA THR A 125 -26.44 14.07 -14.95
C THR A 125 -26.70 12.56 -14.99
N TYR A 126 -25.74 11.74 -14.56
CA TYR A 126 -25.95 10.29 -14.51
C TYR A 126 -27.05 9.89 -13.51
N LEU A 127 -27.18 10.62 -12.40
CA LEU A 127 -28.25 10.41 -11.43
C LEU A 127 -29.62 10.74 -12.04
N THR A 128 -29.76 11.87 -12.75
CA THR A 128 -31.03 12.24 -13.38
C THR A 128 -31.41 11.28 -14.52
N GLU A 129 -30.45 10.83 -15.33
CA GLU A 129 -30.68 9.83 -16.37
C GLU A 129 -31.08 8.46 -15.79
N ALA A 130 -30.45 8.05 -14.68
CA ALA A 130 -30.79 6.83 -13.97
C ALA A 130 -32.20 6.90 -13.36
N THR A 131 -32.56 8.00 -12.68
CA THR A 131 -33.90 8.16 -12.10
C THR A 131 -34.97 8.19 -13.19
N GLN A 132 -34.73 8.86 -14.31
CA GLN A 132 -35.65 8.86 -15.46
C GLN A 132 -35.81 7.46 -16.07
N SER A 133 -34.73 6.70 -16.22
CA SER A 133 -34.76 5.34 -16.78
C SER A 133 -35.53 4.38 -15.87
N VAL A 134 -35.27 4.44 -14.56
CA VAL A 134 -36.01 3.65 -13.56
C VAL A 134 -37.48 4.05 -13.54
N THR A 135 -37.79 5.35 -13.57
CA THR A 135 -39.18 5.82 -13.59
C THR A 135 -39.93 5.35 -14.84
N LYS A 136 -39.28 5.37 -16.02
CA LYS A 136 -39.86 4.82 -17.26
C LYS A 136 -40.09 3.31 -17.15
N PHE A 137 -39.14 2.57 -16.59
CA PHE A 137 -39.26 1.12 -16.38
C PHE A 137 -40.42 0.77 -15.43
N LEU A 138 -40.52 1.48 -14.29
CA LEU A 138 -41.59 1.29 -13.31
C LEU A 138 -42.97 1.65 -13.89
N LYS A 139 -43.06 2.71 -14.70
CA LYS A 139 -44.29 3.07 -15.42
C LYS A 139 -44.72 1.97 -16.40
N ASN A 140 -43.78 1.38 -17.15
CA ASN A 140 -44.09 0.28 -18.06
C ASN A 140 -44.59 -0.99 -17.34
N LEU A 141 -44.23 -1.17 -16.07
CA LEU A 141 -44.67 -2.29 -15.22
C LEU A 141 -45.97 -1.99 -14.45
N ASN A 142 -46.60 -0.83 -14.62
CA ASN A 142 -47.82 -0.42 -13.92
C ASN A 142 -47.70 -0.48 -12.37
N ILE A 143 -46.52 -0.19 -11.83
CA ILE A 143 -46.28 -0.19 -10.38
C ILE A 143 -47.05 0.96 -9.71
N GLN A 144 -47.58 0.70 -8.50
CA GLN A 144 -48.32 1.69 -7.71
C GLN A 144 -47.53 2.99 -7.49
N PRO A 145 -48.20 4.16 -7.46
CA PRO A 145 -47.56 5.47 -7.32
C PRO A 145 -46.70 5.61 -6.05
N GLU A 146 -47.13 4.98 -4.95
CA GLU A 146 -46.47 5.04 -3.63
C GLU A 146 -45.11 4.31 -3.62
N ILE A 147 -45.03 3.18 -4.32
CA ILE A 147 -43.77 2.43 -4.48
C ILE A 147 -42.83 3.19 -5.39
N MET A 148 -43.38 3.86 -6.42
CA MET A 148 -42.60 4.65 -7.36
C MET A 148 -42.00 5.90 -6.68
N SER A 149 -42.77 6.63 -5.86
CA SER A 149 -42.24 7.76 -5.08
C SER A 149 -41.18 7.31 -4.08
N PHE A 150 -41.39 6.18 -3.39
CA PHE A 150 -40.40 5.63 -2.45
C PHE A 150 -39.06 5.32 -3.14
N ILE A 151 -39.09 4.70 -4.33
CA ILE A 151 -37.87 4.38 -5.09
C ILE A 151 -37.19 5.67 -5.59
N THR A 152 -37.93 6.63 -6.13
CA THR A 152 -37.37 7.89 -6.63
C THR A 152 -36.73 8.70 -5.49
N ASP A 153 -37.37 8.76 -4.32
CA ASP A 153 -36.82 9.46 -3.15
C ASP A 153 -35.53 8.79 -2.64
N LYS A 154 -35.48 7.45 -2.61
CA LYS A 154 -34.26 6.72 -2.23
C LYS A 154 -33.13 6.88 -3.24
N LEU A 155 -33.43 6.96 -4.53
CA LEU A 155 -32.44 7.26 -5.57
C LEU A 155 -31.89 8.68 -5.43
N ASN A 156 -32.75 9.65 -5.12
CA ASN A 156 -32.34 11.04 -4.88
C ASN A 156 -31.48 11.15 -3.62
N GLU A 157 -31.83 10.46 -2.52
CA GLU A 157 -31.04 10.38 -1.29
C GLU A 157 -29.65 9.75 -1.53
N ALA A 158 -29.59 8.66 -2.31
CA ALA A 158 -28.33 8.07 -2.72
C ALA A 158 -27.50 9.03 -3.59
N GLY A 159 -28.17 9.79 -4.47
CA GLY A 159 -27.52 10.78 -5.33
C GLY A 159 -26.92 11.95 -4.55
N THR A 160 -27.64 12.49 -3.58
CA THR A 160 -27.14 13.58 -2.72
C THR A 160 -26.01 13.11 -1.81
N PHE A 161 -26.10 11.89 -1.26
CA PHE A 161 -24.99 11.28 -0.51
C PHE A 161 -23.73 11.12 -1.34
N LEU A 162 -23.85 10.62 -2.58
CA LEU A 162 -22.73 10.49 -3.51
C LEU A 162 -22.13 11.86 -3.87
N SER A 163 -22.98 12.85 -4.15
CA SER A 163 -22.55 14.21 -4.51
C SER A 163 -21.79 14.90 -3.36
N GLY A 164 -22.27 14.77 -2.12
CA GLY A 164 -21.57 15.31 -0.94
C GLY A 164 -20.23 14.62 -0.64
N LYS A 165 -20.08 13.34 -1.00
CA LYS A 165 -18.78 12.64 -0.93
C LYS A 165 -17.84 13.09 -2.04
N MET A 166 -18.37 13.39 -3.22
CA MET A 166 -17.61 13.79 -4.40
C MET A 166 -16.90 15.14 -4.26
N GLU A 167 -17.47 16.10 -3.51
CA GLU A 167 -16.83 17.39 -3.21
C GLU A 167 -15.46 17.24 -2.53
N ASN A 168 -15.26 16.17 -1.76
CA ASN A 168 -14.01 15.90 -1.05
C ASN A 168 -12.97 15.14 -1.91
N ILE A 169 -13.38 14.60 -3.07
CA ILE A 169 -12.51 13.79 -3.93
C ILE A 169 -11.53 14.66 -4.72
N ILE A 170 -12.00 15.77 -5.28
CA ILE A 170 -11.16 16.71 -6.05
C ILE A 170 -9.99 17.25 -5.20
N PRO A 171 -10.20 17.81 -4.00
CA PRO A 171 -9.10 18.27 -3.16
C PRO A 171 -8.21 17.12 -2.67
N PHE A 172 -8.72 15.89 -2.52
CA PHE A 172 -7.89 14.72 -2.22
C PHE A 172 -6.88 14.43 -3.35
N PHE A 173 -7.30 14.46 -4.62
CA PHE A 173 -6.39 14.29 -5.74
C PHE A 173 -5.41 15.46 -5.91
N ALA A 174 -5.85 16.70 -5.65
CA ALA A 174 -4.96 17.86 -5.63
C ALA A 174 -3.88 17.72 -4.55
N ASN A 175 -4.25 17.22 -3.36
CA ASN A 175 -3.31 16.93 -2.27
C ASN A 175 -2.34 15.79 -2.61
N ILE A 176 -2.76 14.76 -3.35
CA ILE A 176 -1.85 13.72 -3.85
C ILE A 176 -0.83 14.34 -4.81
N ALA A 177 -1.26 15.20 -5.73
CA ALA A 177 -0.37 15.85 -6.69
C ALA A 177 0.68 16.73 -5.99
N THR A 178 0.28 17.54 -5.01
CA THR A 178 1.21 18.39 -4.24
C THR A 178 2.10 17.58 -3.29
N SER A 179 1.56 16.55 -2.65
CA SER A 179 2.34 15.65 -1.77
C SER A 179 3.39 14.84 -2.54
N THR A 180 3.11 14.51 -3.80
CA THR A 180 4.06 13.80 -4.67
C THR A 180 5.37 14.59 -4.80
N LEU A 181 5.31 15.92 -4.95
CA LEU A 181 6.51 16.77 -5.05
C LEU A 181 7.38 16.70 -3.78
N SER A 182 6.77 16.65 -2.59
CA SER A 182 7.50 16.50 -1.32
C SER A 182 8.05 15.09 -1.11
N ILE A 183 7.36 14.07 -1.61
CA ILE A 183 7.80 12.66 -1.53
C ILE A 183 9.02 12.41 -2.40
N VAL A 184 9.14 13.09 -3.55
CA VAL A 184 10.26 12.93 -4.49
C VAL A 184 11.62 13.16 -3.81
N GLY A 185 11.75 14.17 -2.95
CA GLY A 185 13.01 14.44 -2.24
C GLY A 185 13.48 13.29 -1.35
N ASN A 186 12.57 12.69 -0.57
CA ASN A 186 12.88 11.53 0.28
C ASN A 186 13.03 10.24 -0.53
N ALA A 187 12.29 10.10 -1.63
CA ALA A 187 12.36 8.95 -2.53
C ALA A 187 13.71 8.90 -3.25
N ILE A 188 14.29 10.04 -3.64
CA ILE A 188 15.62 10.09 -4.27
C ILE A 188 16.70 9.51 -3.35
N LEU A 189 16.73 9.94 -2.07
CA LEU A 189 17.65 9.35 -1.09
C LEU A 189 17.40 7.85 -0.92
N GLY A 190 16.13 7.44 -0.86
CA GLY A 190 15.75 6.02 -0.82
C GLY A 190 16.25 5.22 -2.03
N ILE A 191 16.18 5.80 -3.23
CA ILE A 191 16.69 5.22 -4.48
C ILE A 191 18.20 5.01 -4.40
N PHE A 192 18.96 6.02 -3.98
CA PHE A 192 20.42 5.90 -3.85
C PHE A 192 20.80 4.84 -2.81
N ILE A 193 20.16 4.85 -1.63
CA ILE A 193 20.43 3.88 -0.58
C ILE A 193 20.09 2.47 -1.07
N SER A 194 18.92 2.28 -1.70
CA SER A 194 18.51 0.98 -2.23
C SER A 194 19.49 0.45 -3.29
N PHE A 195 20.06 1.33 -4.12
CA PHE A 195 21.07 0.95 -5.11
C PHE A 195 22.32 0.38 -4.45
N TYR A 196 22.86 1.07 -3.43
CA TYR A 196 24.01 0.57 -2.68
C TYR A 196 23.69 -0.73 -1.92
N MET A 197 22.49 -0.87 -1.36
CA MET A 197 22.05 -2.10 -0.70
C MET A 197 21.99 -3.29 -1.67
N LEU A 198 21.52 -3.05 -2.90
CA LEU A 198 21.50 -4.07 -3.96
C LEU A 198 22.91 -4.43 -4.43
N LEU A 199 23.80 -3.44 -4.56
CA LEU A 199 25.18 -3.63 -4.99
C LEU A 199 26.01 -4.44 -3.99
N ASP A 200 25.74 -4.29 -2.69
CA ASP A 200 26.48 -4.93 -1.60
C ASP A 200 25.69 -6.02 -0.85
N LYS A 201 24.60 -6.55 -1.43
CA LYS A 201 23.69 -7.51 -0.78
C LYS A 201 24.39 -8.74 -0.18
N GLU A 202 25.39 -9.34 -0.83
CA GLU A 202 26.11 -10.50 -0.25
C GLU A 202 27.00 -10.10 0.91
N LYS A 203 27.58 -8.89 0.88
CA LYS A 203 28.35 -8.37 2.03
C LYS A 203 27.40 -8.15 3.21
N PHE A 204 26.24 -7.54 2.98
CA PHE A 204 25.21 -7.38 4.02
C PHE A 204 24.78 -8.74 4.59
N SER A 205 24.34 -9.68 3.75
CA SER A 205 23.91 -11.02 4.21
C SER A 205 25.06 -11.79 4.89
N GLY A 206 26.29 -11.67 4.40
CA GLY A 206 27.47 -12.30 4.98
C GLY A 206 27.78 -11.75 6.37
N ASN A 207 27.77 -10.42 6.53
CA ASN A 207 28.00 -9.75 7.81
C ASN A 207 26.90 -10.07 8.82
N THR A 208 25.63 -10.06 8.41
CA THR A 208 24.51 -10.46 9.28
C THR A 208 24.66 -11.88 9.77
N LYS A 209 25.07 -12.83 8.91
CA LYS A 209 25.36 -14.21 9.33
C LYS A 209 26.51 -14.28 10.31
N ARG A 210 27.62 -13.56 10.07
CA ARG A 210 28.77 -13.53 10.98
C ARG A 210 28.36 -13.03 12.37
N VAL A 211 27.61 -11.94 12.44
CA VAL A 211 27.08 -11.41 13.72
C VAL A 211 26.18 -12.45 14.39
N LEU A 212 25.27 -13.08 13.65
CA LEU A 212 24.38 -14.11 14.20
C LEU A 212 25.13 -15.33 14.77
N PHE A 213 26.20 -15.77 14.11
CA PHE A 213 27.03 -16.89 14.59
C PHE A 213 27.97 -16.48 15.73
N ALA A 214 28.29 -15.19 15.87
CA ALA A 214 29.07 -14.67 16.98
C ALA A 214 28.22 -14.45 18.25
N SER A 215 26.95 -14.06 18.09
CA SER A 215 26.06 -13.74 19.21
C SER A 215 25.24 -14.92 19.74
N LEU A 216 25.06 -16.00 18.97
CA LEU A 216 24.18 -17.11 19.31
C LEU A 216 24.83 -18.49 19.10
N PRO A 217 24.36 -19.54 19.80
CA PRO A 217 24.81 -20.91 19.57
C PRO A 217 24.57 -21.37 18.13
N LYS A 218 25.54 -22.12 17.57
CA LYS A 218 25.52 -22.57 16.16
C LYS A 218 24.20 -23.19 15.70
N ARG A 219 23.56 -24.00 16.57
CA ARG A 219 22.27 -24.64 16.27
C ARG A 219 21.14 -23.62 16.09
N LEU A 220 21.06 -22.62 16.98
CA LEU A 220 20.06 -21.54 16.91
C LEU A 220 20.29 -20.66 15.66
N SER A 221 21.54 -20.25 15.42
CA SER A 221 21.87 -19.42 14.24
C SER A 221 21.52 -20.12 12.93
N ALA A 222 21.80 -21.44 12.82
CA ALA A 222 21.45 -22.23 11.64
C ALA A 222 19.92 -22.32 11.43
N ASN A 223 19.15 -22.53 12.51
CA ASN A 223 17.69 -22.57 12.46
C ASN A 223 17.10 -21.21 12.03
N ILE A 224 17.61 -20.10 12.59
CA ILE A 224 17.18 -18.74 12.22
C ILE A 224 17.43 -18.49 10.73
N ILE A 225 18.62 -18.82 10.21
CA ILE A 225 18.94 -18.66 8.78
C ILE A 225 18.02 -19.52 7.91
N LYS A 226 17.69 -20.74 8.34
CA LYS A 226 16.76 -21.62 7.62
C LYS A 226 15.36 -21.00 7.52
N VAL A 227 14.83 -20.50 8.63
CA VAL A 227 13.52 -19.83 8.66
C VAL A 227 13.54 -18.55 7.82
N LEU A 228 14.58 -17.72 7.94
CA LEU A 228 14.71 -16.50 7.15
C LEU A 228 14.75 -16.78 5.64
N ARG A 229 15.43 -17.85 5.21
CA ARG A 229 15.43 -18.27 3.80
C ARG A 229 14.05 -18.74 3.33
N MET A 230 13.33 -19.47 4.17
CA MET A 230 11.96 -19.91 3.87
C MET A 230 11.02 -18.71 3.73
N LEU A 231 11.12 -17.74 4.66
CA LEU A 231 10.35 -16.49 4.62
C LEU A 231 10.69 -15.67 3.38
N ASP A 232 11.98 -15.49 3.08
CA ASP A 232 12.46 -14.76 1.90
C ASP A 232 11.88 -15.38 0.62
N ASN A 233 11.99 -16.70 0.45
CA ASN A 233 11.42 -17.40 -0.71
C ASN A 233 9.89 -17.24 -0.80
N ALA A 234 9.17 -17.39 0.32
CA ALA A 234 7.71 -17.28 0.34
C ALA A 234 7.25 -15.85 0.01
N VAL A 235 7.87 -14.84 0.62
CA VAL A 235 7.54 -13.42 0.40
C VAL A 235 7.89 -13.00 -1.03
N ARG A 236 9.04 -13.42 -1.56
CA ARG A 236 9.41 -13.13 -2.97
C ARG A 236 8.43 -13.74 -3.95
N ALA A 237 8.11 -15.02 -3.79
CA ALA A 237 7.16 -15.70 -4.66
C ALA A 237 5.77 -15.05 -4.57
N PHE A 238 5.33 -14.70 -3.36
CA PHE A 238 4.04 -14.05 -3.14
C PHE A 238 3.96 -12.66 -3.77
N ILE A 239 4.93 -11.78 -3.50
CA ILE A 239 4.94 -10.41 -4.05
C ILE A 239 5.08 -10.45 -5.58
N GLY A 240 5.99 -11.27 -6.10
CA GLY A 240 6.20 -11.43 -7.54
C GLY A 240 4.95 -11.96 -8.25
N ALA A 241 4.35 -13.03 -7.73
CA ALA A 241 3.12 -13.58 -8.27
C ALA A 241 1.97 -12.56 -8.20
N LYS A 242 1.84 -11.83 -7.10
CA LYS A 242 0.76 -10.83 -6.94
C LYS A 242 0.92 -9.60 -7.81
N ALA A 243 2.15 -9.15 -8.06
CA ALA A 243 2.42 -8.06 -8.99
C ALA A 243 2.05 -8.46 -10.43
N ILE A 244 2.41 -9.67 -10.85
CA ILE A 244 2.08 -10.19 -12.18
C ILE A 244 0.57 -10.42 -12.32
N ASP A 245 -0.06 -11.05 -11.33
CA ASP A 245 -1.51 -11.28 -11.25
C ASP A 245 -2.30 -9.96 -11.35
N ALA A 246 -1.93 -8.95 -10.56
CA ALA A 246 -2.54 -7.62 -10.62
C ALA A 246 -2.37 -6.93 -11.99
N ALA A 247 -1.19 -7.04 -12.61
CA ALA A 247 -0.94 -6.48 -13.93
C ALA A 247 -1.79 -7.17 -15.03
N ILE A 248 -1.88 -8.49 -15.00
CA ILE A 248 -2.70 -9.28 -15.93
C ILE A 248 -4.18 -8.92 -15.76
N VAL A 249 -4.69 -8.94 -14.53
CA VAL A 249 -6.09 -8.61 -14.24
C VAL A 249 -6.41 -7.18 -14.68
N GLY A 250 -5.59 -6.19 -14.31
CA GLY A 250 -5.78 -4.80 -14.74
C GLY A 250 -5.79 -4.66 -16.27
N PHE A 251 -4.89 -5.34 -16.97
CA PHE A 251 -4.82 -5.29 -18.43
C PHE A 251 -6.04 -5.96 -19.12
N ILE A 252 -6.46 -7.13 -18.64
CA ILE A 252 -7.65 -7.82 -19.16
C ILE A 252 -8.89 -6.95 -18.98
N PHE A 253 -9.10 -6.39 -17.77
CA PHE A 253 -10.25 -5.52 -17.52
C PHE A 253 -10.20 -4.24 -18.35
N TYR A 254 -9.02 -3.67 -18.56
CA TYR A 254 -8.87 -2.54 -19.48
C TYR A 254 -9.36 -2.88 -20.89
N ILE A 255 -8.95 -4.02 -21.44
CA ILE A 255 -9.39 -4.49 -22.77
C ILE A 255 -10.91 -4.69 -22.78
N VAL A 256 -11.46 -5.44 -21.82
CA VAL A 256 -12.90 -5.73 -21.75
C VAL A 256 -13.72 -4.44 -21.65
N LEU A 257 -13.32 -3.51 -20.78
CA LEU A 257 -14.03 -2.23 -20.60
C LEU A 257 -13.92 -1.33 -21.83
N ARG A 258 -12.79 -1.38 -22.56
CA ARG A 258 -12.65 -0.67 -23.84
C ARG A 258 -13.54 -1.27 -24.92
N LEU A 259 -13.65 -2.60 -25.01
CA LEU A 259 -14.58 -3.27 -25.93
C LEU A 259 -16.04 -2.90 -25.63
N LEU A 260 -16.42 -2.81 -24.36
CA LEU A 260 -17.75 -2.37 -23.93
C LEU A 260 -17.99 -0.85 -24.12
N SER A 261 -16.98 -0.10 -24.60
CA SER A 261 -17.00 1.35 -24.75
C SER A 261 -17.31 2.09 -23.43
N ALA A 262 -16.78 1.59 -22.31
CA ALA A 262 -16.89 2.26 -21.02
C ALA A 262 -16.04 3.55 -21.01
N LYS A 263 -16.61 4.66 -20.52
CA LYS A 263 -16.00 6.00 -20.57
C LYS A 263 -14.80 6.11 -19.62
N TYR A 264 -14.80 5.31 -18.56
CA TYR A 264 -13.79 5.33 -17.49
C TYR A 264 -12.94 4.04 -17.45
N ALA A 265 -12.73 3.38 -18.59
CA ALA A 265 -12.07 2.07 -18.67
C ALA A 265 -10.71 2.01 -17.93
N VAL A 266 -9.86 3.03 -18.06
CA VAL A 266 -8.54 3.05 -17.39
C VAL A 266 -8.67 3.20 -15.87
N LEU A 267 -9.54 4.08 -15.39
CA LEU A 267 -9.78 4.26 -13.95
C LEU A 267 -10.26 2.94 -13.32
N LEU A 268 -11.27 2.32 -13.94
CA LEU A 268 -11.89 1.10 -13.46
C LEU A 268 -10.93 -0.09 -13.49
N ALA A 269 -10.21 -0.26 -14.60
CA ALA A 269 -9.18 -1.29 -14.73
C ALA A 269 -8.04 -1.12 -13.73
N PHE A 270 -7.64 0.12 -13.44
CA PHE A 270 -6.62 0.42 -12.44
C PHE A 270 -7.08 0.08 -11.01
N ILE A 271 -8.31 0.45 -10.64
CA ILE A 271 -8.92 0.10 -9.36
C ILE A 271 -8.96 -1.43 -9.20
N LEU A 272 -9.44 -2.15 -10.22
CA LEU A 272 -9.50 -3.61 -10.22
C LEU A 272 -8.10 -4.25 -10.13
N GLY A 273 -7.11 -3.73 -10.87
CA GLY A 273 -5.73 -4.21 -10.81
C GLY A 273 -5.12 -4.05 -9.43
N ILE A 274 -5.20 -2.86 -8.82
CA ILE A 274 -4.64 -2.59 -7.48
C ILE A 274 -5.37 -3.39 -6.40
N THR A 275 -6.70 -3.38 -6.43
CA THR A 275 -7.48 -4.11 -5.41
C THR A 275 -7.19 -5.60 -5.45
N ASN A 276 -6.94 -6.18 -6.64
CA ASN A 276 -6.55 -7.59 -6.77
C ASN A 276 -5.21 -7.96 -6.07
N MET A 277 -4.38 -6.98 -5.70
CA MET A 277 -3.22 -7.24 -4.83
C MET A 277 -3.63 -7.70 -3.42
N ILE A 278 -4.84 -7.35 -2.96
CA ILE A 278 -5.40 -7.78 -1.67
C ILE A 278 -6.06 -9.16 -1.86
N PRO A 279 -5.52 -10.24 -1.26
CA PRO A 279 -6.09 -11.58 -1.41
C PRO A 279 -7.53 -11.65 -0.87
N TRP A 280 -8.38 -12.45 -1.52
CA TRP A 280 -9.79 -12.71 -1.18
C TRP A 280 -10.74 -11.50 -1.30
N PHE A 281 -10.31 -10.31 -0.90
CA PHE A 281 -11.14 -9.10 -0.91
C PHE A 281 -11.00 -8.28 -2.19
N GLY A 282 -9.90 -8.46 -2.94
CA GLY A 282 -9.58 -7.62 -4.08
C GLY A 282 -10.68 -7.55 -5.14
N CYS A 283 -11.21 -8.69 -5.55
CA CYS A 283 -12.31 -8.77 -6.50
C CYS A 283 -13.54 -7.98 -6.02
N TYR A 284 -13.92 -8.09 -4.76
CA TYR A 284 -15.08 -7.41 -4.21
C TYR A 284 -14.84 -5.90 -4.06
N LEU A 285 -13.68 -5.51 -3.54
CA LEU A 285 -13.30 -4.11 -3.34
C LEU A 285 -13.21 -3.34 -4.65
N GLY A 286 -12.75 -3.99 -5.73
CA GLY A 286 -12.70 -3.38 -7.05
C GLY A 286 -14.03 -3.44 -7.81
N ALA A 287 -14.79 -4.53 -7.67
CA ALA A 287 -16.05 -4.72 -8.38
C ALA A 287 -17.13 -3.74 -7.91
N ILE A 288 -17.28 -3.51 -6.59
CA ILE A 288 -18.30 -2.61 -6.05
C ILE A 288 -18.26 -1.21 -6.70
N PRO A 289 -17.16 -0.44 -6.61
CA PRO A 289 -17.11 0.88 -7.22
C PRO A 289 -17.21 0.80 -8.74
N THR A 290 -16.69 -0.25 -9.36
CA THR A 290 -16.74 -0.42 -10.82
C THR A 290 -18.16 -0.63 -11.32
N THR A 291 -18.92 -1.52 -10.69
CA THR A 291 -20.31 -1.81 -11.05
C THR A 291 -21.20 -0.60 -10.82
N ILE A 292 -21.00 0.14 -9.72
CA ILE A 292 -21.73 1.39 -9.45
C ILE A 292 -21.51 2.39 -10.59
N VAL A 293 -20.25 2.64 -10.96
CA VAL A 293 -19.91 3.59 -12.03
C VAL A 293 -20.48 3.13 -13.38
N LEU A 294 -20.41 1.84 -13.70
CA LEU A 294 -20.97 1.30 -14.95
C LEU A 294 -22.50 1.36 -14.99
N ALA A 295 -23.18 1.08 -13.88
CA ALA A 295 -24.63 1.13 -13.78
C ALA A 295 -25.17 2.55 -14.01
N PHE A 296 -24.48 3.57 -13.49
CA PHE A 296 -24.80 4.97 -13.74
C PHE A 296 -24.51 5.41 -15.17
N GLN A 297 -23.49 4.84 -15.82
CA GLN A 297 -23.07 5.27 -17.15
C GLN A 297 -23.84 4.61 -18.31
N ALA A 298 -24.34 3.39 -18.11
CA ALA A 298 -25.07 2.65 -19.14
C ALA A 298 -26.05 1.66 -18.51
N PRO A 299 -27.23 2.13 -18.03
CA PRO A 299 -28.19 1.27 -17.31
C PRO A 299 -28.61 0.03 -18.09
N GLY A 300 -28.63 0.10 -19.43
CA GLY A 300 -28.99 -1.01 -20.32
C GLY A 300 -27.86 -1.98 -20.71
N LYS A 301 -26.63 -1.80 -20.22
CA LYS A 301 -25.49 -2.69 -20.50
C LYS A 301 -25.08 -3.56 -19.30
N VAL A 302 -25.75 -3.39 -18.16
CA VAL A 302 -25.41 -4.05 -16.89
C VAL A 302 -26.29 -5.29 -16.63
N TRP A 303 -27.24 -5.57 -17.53
CA TRP A 303 -28.14 -6.72 -17.49
C TRP A 303 -27.87 -7.64 -18.69
#